data_AF-A0A2N2X0F3-F1
#
_entry.id   AF-A0A2N2X0F3-F1
#
_cell.length_a   1.000
_cell.length_b   1.000
_cell.length_c   1.000
_cell.angle_alpha   90.00
_cell.angle_beta   90.00
_cell.angle_gamma   90.00
#
_symmetry.space_group_name_H-M   'P 1'
#
loop_
_entity.id
_entity.type
_entity.pdbx_description
1 polymer ?
#
loop_
_entity_poly.entity_id
_entity_poly.type
_entity_poly.pdbx_seq_one_letter_code
_entity_poly.pdbx_strand_id
1 'polypeptide(L)'
;MKTIAFECPYCCVNLSHSIPTNSTTEDAIFYSDGFAIGPNLPNVSKLVQCPVCDEVFFYESLEIRLHLNEKESYTKAAEPSMEHYFELLKNSKELSLDQQIYLRKELWYFGTHHPLGNDELLNNPDFKMHWIDNLEALEDLLDAENPEQVLLKAEANRHLGRFARCLELLKSDELSRCDIKFIKTLRKKATKGNTEVFET
;
A
#
# COMPACT_ATOMS: atom_id res chain seq x y z
N MET A 1 -9.08 -11.26 14.76
CA MET A 1 -8.04 -10.31 15.19
C MET A 1 -7.30 -10.89 16.38
N LYS A 2 -5.96 -10.78 16.40
CA LYS A 2 -5.10 -11.14 17.53
C LYS A 2 -4.42 -9.87 18.01
N THR A 3 -4.38 -9.66 19.32
CA THR A 3 -3.54 -8.62 19.88
C THR A 3 -2.13 -9.17 20.06
N ILE A 4 -1.16 -8.44 19.52
CA ILE A 4 0.27 -8.66 19.72
C ILE A 4 0.83 -7.54 20.59
N ALA A 5 1.92 -7.80 21.30
CA ALA A 5 2.70 -6.78 21.97
C ALA A 5 4.15 -6.79 21.51
N PHE A 6 4.79 -5.63 21.57
CA PHE A 6 6.20 -5.42 21.28
C PHE A 6 6.67 -4.19 22.04
N GLU A 7 7.98 -4.02 22.16
CA GLU A 7 8.57 -2.81 22.72
C GLU A 7 8.84 -1.80 21.60
N CYS A 8 8.58 -0.52 21.83
CA CYS A 8 8.98 0.53 20.90
C CYS A 8 10.51 0.60 20.82
N PRO A 9 11.13 0.49 19.62
CA PRO A 9 12.58 0.45 19.49
C PRO A 9 13.27 1.79 19.81
N TYR A 10 12.50 2.87 19.97
CA TYR A 10 13.02 4.22 20.19
C TYR A 10 12.89 4.72 21.64
N CYS A 11 11.76 4.42 22.29
CA CYS A 11 11.50 4.89 23.66
C CYS A 11 11.23 3.77 24.68
N CYS A 12 11.34 2.50 24.26
CA CYS A 12 11.19 1.32 25.10
C CYS A 12 9.83 1.16 25.80
N VAL A 13 8.78 1.88 25.38
CA VAL A 13 7.43 1.67 25.90
C VAL A 13 6.83 0.37 25.35
N ASN A 14 6.10 -0.36 26.20
CA ASN A 14 5.35 -1.53 25.78
C ASN A 14 4.12 -1.12 24.96
N LEU A 15 4.07 -1.58 23.72
CA LEU A 15 2.99 -1.32 22.79
C LEU A 15 2.14 -2.57 22.54
N SER A 16 0.89 -2.34 22.15
CA SER A 16 -0.02 -3.37 21.64
C SER A 16 -0.61 -2.98 20.30
N HIS A 17 -0.79 -3.96 19.42
CA HIS A 17 -1.37 -3.77 18.08
C HIS A 17 -2.24 -4.99 17.72
N SER A 18 -3.30 -4.77 16.95
CA SER A 18 -4.22 -5.84 16.57
C SER A 18 -3.98 -6.24 15.12
N ILE A 19 -3.55 -7.48 14.92
CA ILE A 19 -3.31 -8.05 13.59
C ILE A 19 -4.41 -9.05 13.20
N PRO A 20 -4.64 -9.28 11.90
CA PRO A 20 -5.54 -10.35 11.47
C PRO A 20 -5.02 -11.73 11.92
N THR A 21 -5.94 -12.59 12.35
CA THR A 21 -5.63 -13.98 12.76
C THR A 21 -5.71 -14.95 11.59
N ASN A 22 -6.75 -14.78 10.78
CA ASN A 22 -7.10 -15.59 9.62
C ASN A 22 -7.75 -14.61 8.65
N SER A 23 -7.02 -14.19 7.64
CA SER A 23 -7.58 -13.40 6.55
C SER A 23 -7.95 -14.35 5.42
N THR A 24 -9.15 -14.21 4.90
CA THR A 24 -9.57 -14.89 3.68
C THR A 24 -10.00 -13.88 2.65
N THR A 25 -9.82 -14.23 1.38
CA THR A 25 -10.29 -13.42 0.25
C THR A 25 -11.72 -13.78 -0.16
N GLU A 26 -12.42 -14.57 0.65
CA GLU A 26 -13.83 -14.87 0.45
C GLU A 26 -14.63 -13.58 0.61
N ASP A 27 -15.48 -13.27 -0.39
CA ASP A 27 -16.22 -12.02 -0.51
C ASP A 27 -15.37 -10.74 -0.58
N ALA A 28 -14.07 -10.86 -0.88
CA ALA A 28 -13.21 -9.70 -1.09
C ALA A 28 -13.49 -9.06 -2.45
N ILE A 29 -13.55 -7.73 -2.47
CA ILE A 29 -13.55 -6.91 -3.67
C ILE A 29 -12.09 -6.58 -3.98
N PHE A 30 -11.69 -6.85 -5.21
CA PHE A 30 -10.34 -6.58 -5.72
C PHE A 30 -10.38 -5.42 -6.71
N TYR A 31 -9.35 -4.59 -6.66
CA TYR A 31 -9.20 -3.42 -7.53
C TYR A 31 -7.99 -3.56 -8.44
N SER A 32 -8.02 -2.84 -9.57
CA SER A 32 -7.01 -2.92 -10.62
C SER A 32 -5.62 -2.47 -10.21
N ASP A 33 -5.48 -1.70 -9.13
CA ASP A 33 -4.22 -1.27 -8.50
C ASP A 33 -3.71 -2.25 -7.44
N GLY A 34 -4.38 -3.40 -7.27
CA GLY A 34 -4.03 -4.41 -6.28
C GLY A 34 -4.50 -4.11 -4.87
N PHE A 35 -5.33 -3.07 -4.67
CA PHE A 35 -6.06 -2.90 -3.43
C PHE A 35 -7.16 -3.96 -3.30
N ALA A 36 -7.40 -4.41 -2.08
CA ALA A 36 -8.46 -5.36 -1.80
C ALA A 36 -9.12 -5.03 -0.45
N ILE A 37 -10.44 -5.17 -0.39
CA ILE A 37 -11.21 -4.95 0.82
C ILE A 37 -12.25 -6.06 0.95
N GLY A 38 -12.47 -6.54 2.16
CA GLY A 38 -13.47 -7.55 2.43
C GLY A 38 -13.76 -7.69 3.91
N PRO A 39 -14.90 -8.29 4.29
CA PRO A 39 -15.29 -8.47 5.68
C PRO A 39 -14.25 -9.27 6.48
N ASN A 40 -13.57 -10.22 5.82
CA ASN A 40 -12.54 -11.07 6.38
C ASN A 40 -11.12 -10.69 5.92
N LEU A 41 -10.96 -9.54 5.28
CA LEU A 41 -9.68 -9.00 4.82
C LEU A 41 -9.49 -7.60 5.43
N PRO A 42 -9.22 -7.51 6.74
CA PRO A 42 -9.05 -6.21 7.39
C PRO A 42 -7.80 -5.53 6.84
N ASN A 43 -7.95 -4.26 6.45
CA ASN A 43 -6.83 -3.42 6.04
C ASN A 43 -6.05 -2.98 7.30
N VAL A 44 -4.98 -3.71 7.62
CA VAL A 44 -4.10 -3.39 8.75
C VAL A 44 -2.73 -3.05 8.18
N SER A 45 -2.29 -1.82 8.44
CA SER A 45 -0.96 -1.37 8.02
C SER A 45 0.13 -2.19 8.71
N LYS A 46 1.22 -2.47 7.99
CA LYS A 46 2.45 -3.05 8.53
C LYS A 46 3.25 -2.06 9.38
N LEU A 47 2.89 -0.78 9.31
CA LEU A 47 3.45 0.28 10.12
C LEU A 47 2.57 0.55 11.33
N VAL A 48 3.24 0.95 12.40
CA VAL A 48 2.64 1.44 13.63
C VAL A 48 3.33 2.73 14.06
N GLN A 49 2.58 3.59 14.73
CA GLN A 49 3.09 4.81 15.34
C GLN A 49 3.09 4.66 16.86
N CYS A 50 4.20 5.01 17.50
CA CYS A 50 4.28 5.07 18.95
C CYS A 50 3.58 6.34 19.46
N PRO A 51 2.52 6.25 20.28
CA PRO A 51 1.84 7.44 20.79
C PRO A 51 2.62 8.20 21.88
N VAL A 52 3.79 7.68 22.31
CA VAL A 52 4.62 8.30 23.35
C VAL A 52 5.75 9.13 22.75
N CYS A 53 6.45 8.60 21.74
CA CYS A 53 7.59 9.28 21.11
C CYS A 53 7.34 9.68 19.65
N ASP A 54 6.14 9.42 19.12
CA ASP A 54 5.70 9.76 17.75
C ASP A 54 6.39 8.99 16.61
N GLU A 55 7.37 8.14 16.92
CA GLU A 55 8.12 7.38 15.92
C GLU A 55 7.27 6.32 15.21
N VAL A 56 7.52 6.16 13.91
CA VAL A 56 6.84 5.21 13.01
C VAL A 56 7.81 4.14 12.53
N PHE A 57 7.38 2.89 12.58
CA PHE A 57 8.22 1.75 12.22
C PHE A 57 7.39 0.54 11.80
N PHE A 58 8.04 -0.38 11.08
CA PHE A 58 7.47 -1.69 10.76
C PHE A 58 7.46 -2.57 12.00
N TYR A 59 6.29 -3.05 12.43
CA TYR A 59 6.23 -3.96 13.58
C TYR A 59 6.67 -5.39 13.23
N GLU A 60 6.64 -5.77 11.95
CA GLU A 60 7.01 -7.11 11.48
C GLU A 60 8.49 -7.43 11.70
N SER A 61 9.35 -6.41 11.84
CA SER A 61 10.78 -6.59 12.14
C SER A 61 11.09 -6.69 13.63
N LEU A 62 10.10 -6.59 14.51
CA LEU A 62 10.29 -6.59 15.96
C LEU A 62 10.11 -7.98 16.57
N GLU A 63 10.62 -8.15 17.78
CA GLU A 63 10.32 -9.33 18.60
C GLU A 63 8.88 -9.22 19.12
N ILE A 64 8.00 -10.04 18.55
CA ILE A 64 6.57 -10.03 18.87
C ILE A 64 6.25 -10.99 20.01
N ARG A 65 5.60 -10.46 21.05
CA ARG A 65 5.00 -11.21 22.16
C ARG A 65 3.53 -11.48 21.89
N LEU A 66 3.16 -12.77 21.88
CA LEU A 66 1.78 -13.23 21.63
C LEU A 66 0.95 -13.40 22.91
N HIS A 67 1.61 -13.47 24.06
CA HIS A 67 0.99 -13.61 25.37
C HIS A 67 1.22 -12.33 26.16
N LEU A 68 0.16 -11.54 26.32
CA LEU A 68 0.18 -10.30 27.10
C LEU A 68 0.27 -10.66 28.58
N ASN A 69 1.21 -10.04 29.29
CA ASN A 69 1.33 -10.19 30.73
C ASN A 69 0.30 -9.29 31.41
N GLU A 70 -0.64 -9.86 32.16
CA GLU A 70 -1.69 -9.09 32.87
C GLU A 70 -1.12 -8.07 33.88
N LYS A 71 0.15 -8.20 34.26
CA LYS A 71 0.84 -7.26 35.15
C LYS A 71 1.51 -6.11 34.41
N GLU A 72 1.61 -6.15 33.09
CA GLU A 72 2.21 -5.10 32.27
C GLU A 72 1.14 -4.15 31.71
N SER A 73 1.47 -2.86 31.67
CA SER A 73 0.66 -1.87 30.96
C SER A 73 1.15 -1.78 29.52
N TYR A 74 0.22 -1.89 28.57
CA TYR A 74 0.49 -1.75 27.14
C TYR A 74 -0.24 -0.53 26.60
N THR A 75 0.48 0.36 25.94
CA THR A 75 -0.15 1.46 25.19
C THR A 75 -0.55 0.96 23.80
N LYS A 76 -1.76 1.29 23.34
CA LYS A 76 -2.19 0.90 21.98
C LYS A 76 -1.39 1.71 20.96
N ALA A 77 -0.71 1.03 20.04
CA ALA A 77 -0.03 1.69 18.93
C ALA A 77 -1.07 2.35 18.01
N ALA A 78 -0.74 3.53 17.51
CA ALA A 78 -1.59 4.29 16.59
C ALA A 78 -1.32 3.87 15.13
N GLU A 79 -2.27 4.18 14.26
CA GLU A 79 -2.06 4.09 12.82
C GLU A 79 -1.32 5.35 12.35
N PRO A 80 -0.23 5.21 11.59
CA PRO A 80 0.51 6.37 11.09
C PRO A 80 -0.33 7.22 10.14
N SER A 81 -0.18 8.53 10.25
CA SER A 81 -0.70 9.46 9.23
C SER A 81 0.07 9.32 7.92
N MET A 82 -0.49 9.83 6.83
CA MET A 82 0.14 9.76 5.51
C MET A 82 1.48 10.50 5.44
N GLU A 83 1.62 11.61 6.15
CA GLU A 83 2.85 12.41 6.22
C GLU A 83 4.02 11.54 6.69
N HIS A 84 3.79 10.63 7.64
CA HIS A 84 4.81 9.71 8.10
C HIS A 84 5.30 8.74 7.02
N TYR A 85 4.43 8.32 6.08
CA TYR A 85 4.87 7.50 4.95
C TYR A 85 5.82 8.29 4.04
N PHE A 86 5.54 9.57 3.79
CA PHE A 86 6.45 10.43 3.04
C PHE A 86 7.77 10.65 3.79
N GLU A 87 7.75 10.89 5.11
CA GLU A 87 8.97 11.03 5.91
C GLU A 87 9.84 9.77 5.87
N LEU A 88 9.25 8.57 6.00
CA LEU A 88 9.99 7.31 5.87
C LEU A 88 10.65 7.18 4.49
N LEU A 89 9.97 7.60 3.42
CA LEU A 89 10.52 7.54 2.06
C LEU A 89 11.66 8.55 1.82
N LYS A 90 11.74 9.66 2.58
CA LYS A 90 12.90 10.57 2.52
C LYS A 90 14.19 9.85 2.94
N ASN A 91 14.09 8.87 3.84
CA ASN A 91 15.19 8.03 4.29
C ASN A 91 15.21 6.65 3.58
N SER A 92 14.69 6.57 2.35
CA SER A 92 14.56 5.34 1.55
C SER A 92 15.83 4.48 1.42
N LYS A 93 17.04 5.04 1.60
CA LYS A 93 18.30 4.28 1.58
C LYS A 93 18.42 3.25 2.70
N GLU A 94 17.71 3.45 3.80
CA GLU A 94 17.69 2.53 4.95
C GLU A 94 16.58 1.47 4.80
N LEU A 95 15.72 1.62 3.78
CA LEU A 95 14.60 0.72 3.51
C LEU A 95 14.99 -0.32 2.45
N SER A 96 14.56 -1.55 2.65
CA SER A 96 14.61 -2.57 1.60
C SER A 96 13.72 -2.18 0.40
N LEU A 97 13.99 -2.78 -0.76
CA LEU A 97 13.16 -2.57 -1.95
C LEU A 97 11.67 -2.88 -1.66
N ASP A 98 11.40 -3.98 -0.97
CA ASP A 98 10.03 -4.39 -0.60
C ASP A 98 9.35 -3.37 0.33
N GLN A 99 10.09 -2.80 1.29
CA GLN A 99 9.55 -1.74 2.17
C GLN A 99 9.23 -0.48 1.38
N GLN A 100 10.09 -0.09 0.43
CA GLN A 100 9.81 1.06 -0.43
C GLN A 100 8.58 0.82 -1.29
N ILE A 101 8.47 -0.34 -1.95
CA ILE A 101 7.29 -0.71 -2.75
C ILE A 101 6.03 -0.69 -1.88
N TYR A 102 6.09 -1.27 -0.68
CA TYR A 102 4.97 -1.26 0.26
C TYR A 102 4.51 0.17 0.59
N LEU A 103 5.41 1.04 1.06
CA LEU A 103 5.07 2.42 1.42
C LEU A 103 4.45 3.19 0.25
N ARG A 104 5.01 3.02 -0.95
CA ARG A 104 4.52 3.71 -2.15
C ARG A 104 3.15 3.20 -2.60
N LYS A 105 2.87 1.91 -2.43
CA LYS A 105 1.53 1.34 -2.66
C LYS A 105 0.52 1.86 -1.64
N GLU A 106 0.88 1.93 -0.35
CA GLU A 106 -0.02 2.52 0.66
C GLU A 106 -0.34 3.98 0.33
N LEU A 107 0.65 4.78 -0.07
CA LEU A 107 0.44 6.16 -0.55
C LEU A 107 -0.45 6.22 -1.80
N TRP A 108 -0.31 5.26 -2.72
CA TRP A 108 -1.22 5.14 -3.86
C TRP A 108 -2.67 4.90 -3.38
N TYR A 109 -2.87 3.97 -2.46
CA TYR A 109 -4.17 3.64 -1.91
C TYR A 109 -4.78 4.79 -1.11
N PHE A 110 -3.97 5.57 -0.38
CA PHE A 110 -4.42 6.79 0.28
C PHE A 110 -5.05 7.79 -0.70
N GLY A 111 -4.47 7.95 -1.89
CA GLY A 111 -5.03 8.83 -2.92
C GLY A 111 -6.14 8.20 -3.77
N THR A 112 -6.46 6.92 -3.59
CA THR A 112 -7.44 6.22 -4.43
C THR A 112 -8.66 5.72 -3.65
N HIS A 113 -8.42 5.06 -2.51
CA HIS A 113 -9.40 4.28 -1.74
C HIS A 113 -9.69 4.86 -0.35
N HIS A 114 -9.06 5.96 0.04
CA HIS A 114 -9.19 6.45 1.41
C HIS A 114 -10.63 6.89 1.75
N PRO A 115 -11.21 6.44 2.88
CA PRO A 115 -12.62 6.68 3.21
C PRO A 115 -12.99 8.16 3.44
N LEU A 116 -12.01 9.02 3.76
CA LEU A 116 -12.25 10.46 4.02
C LEU A 116 -12.41 11.31 2.75
N GLY A 117 -12.60 10.69 1.59
CA GLY A 117 -12.86 11.39 0.34
C GLY A 117 -11.57 11.74 -0.38
N ASN A 118 -11.32 10.99 -1.45
CA ASN A 118 -10.28 11.26 -2.45
C ASN A 118 -10.24 12.75 -2.87
N ASP A 119 -11.42 13.37 -2.99
CA ASP A 119 -11.56 14.75 -3.45
C ASP A 119 -10.85 15.76 -2.52
N GLU A 120 -10.99 15.70 -1.19
CA GLU A 120 -10.38 16.74 -0.33
C GLU A 120 -8.85 16.68 -0.33
N LEU A 121 -8.27 15.47 -0.36
CA LEU A 121 -6.82 15.27 -0.38
C LEU A 121 -6.23 15.64 -1.75
N LEU A 122 -6.77 15.10 -2.86
CA LEU A 122 -6.27 15.41 -4.21
C LEU A 122 -6.60 16.83 -4.70
N ASN A 123 -7.56 17.52 -4.09
CA ASN A 123 -7.80 18.94 -4.35
C ASN A 123 -6.70 19.84 -3.79
N ASN A 124 -5.86 19.34 -2.88
CA ASN A 124 -4.63 20.02 -2.49
C ASN A 124 -3.57 19.84 -3.60
N PRO A 125 -3.11 20.91 -4.28
CA PRO A 125 -2.15 20.80 -5.38
C PRO A 125 -0.80 20.20 -4.98
N ASP A 126 -0.31 20.53 -3.78
CA ASP A 126 0.97 20.01 -3.28
C ASP A 126 0.87 18.51 -3.02
N PHE A 127 -0.27 18.09 -2.46
CA PHE A 127 -0.56 16.68 -2.24
C PHE A 127 -0.60 15.91 -3.55
N LYS A 128 -1.36 16.42 -4.53
CA LYS A 128 -1.49 15.79 -5.85
C LYS A 128 -0.13 15.65 -6.54
N MET A 129 0.74 16.64 -6.42
CA MET A 129 2.10 16.59 -6.97
C MET A 129 2.91 15.47 -6.30
N HIS A 130 2.94 15.42 -4.96
CA HIS A 130 3.63 14.34 -4.24
C HIS A 130 3.07 12.95 -4.52
N TRP A 131 1.76 12.83 -4.73
CA TRP A 131 1.13 11.57 -5.10
C TRP A 131 1.50 11.12 -6.52
N ILE A 132 1.59 12.06 -7.49
CA ILE A 132 2.10 11.79 -8.84
C ILE A 132 3.56 11.33 -8.77
N ASP A 133 4.41 12.10 -8.09
CA ASP A 133 5.84 11.76 -7.92
C ASP A 133 6.01 10.38 -7.26
N ASN A 134 5.14 10.05 -6.31
CA ASN A 134 5.12 8.74 -5.67
C ASN A 134 4.82 7.60 -6.65
N LEU A 135 3.82 7.77 -7.53
CA LEU A 135 3.47 6.77 -8.54
C LEU A 135 4.56 6.60 -9.59
N GLU A 136 5.21 7.68 -10.01
CA GLU A 136 6.33 7.63 -10.94
C GLU A 136 7.50 6.86 -10.32
N ALA A 137 7.85 7.17 -9.07
CA ALA A 137 8.89 6.44 -8.37
C ALA A 137 8.51 4.98 -8.06
N LEU A 138 7.22 4.66 -7.87
CA LEU A 138 6.76 3.28 -7.75
C LEU A 138 6.94 2.53 -9.08
N GLU A 139 6.60 3.14 -10.22
CA GLU A 139 6.81 2.55 -11.54
C GLU A 139 8.28 2.15 -11.76
N ASP A 140 9.22 3.01 -11.36
CA ASP A 140 10.65 2.78 -11.52
C ASP A 140 11.17 1.62 -10.66
N LEU A 141 10.60 1.40 -9.48
CA LEU A 141 11.01 0.34 -8.55
C LEU A 141 10.46 -1.03 -8.90
N LEU A 142 9.32 -1.09 -9.59
CA LEU A 142 8.69 -2.36 -9.95
C LEU A 142 9.57 -3.14 -10.94
N ASP A 143 9.57 -4.46 -10.84
CA ASP A 143 10.34 -5.34 -11.69
C ASP A 143 9.61 -5.58 -13.02
N ALA A 144 10.33 -5.45 -14.14
CA ALA A 144 9.81 -5.69 -15.48
C ALA A 144 9.79 -7.18 -15.85
N GLU A 145 10.50 -8.03 -15.10
CA GLU A 145 10.54 -9.49 -15.29
C GLU A 145 9.49 -10.21 -14.42
N ASN A 146 8.82 -9.49 -13.51
CA ASN A 146 7.73 -10.03 -12.71
C ASN A 146 6.36 -9.68 -13.34
N PRO A 147 5.57 -10.66 -13.80
CA PRO A 147 4.30 -10.40 -14.49
C PRO A 147 3.28 -9.59 -13.68
N GLU A 148 3.18 -9.82 -12.37
CA GLU A 148 2.26 -9.08 -11.50
C GLU A 148 2.70 -7.61 -11.37
N GLN A 149 4.01 -7.39 -11.26
CA GLN A 149 4.56 -6.03 -11.19
C GLN A 149 4.47 -5.30 -12.54
N VAL A 150 4.58 -6.02 -13.67
CA VAL A 150 4.31 -5.44 -15.00
C VAL A 150 2.85 -4.98 -15.13
N LEU A 151 1.88 -5.75 -14.62
CA LEU A 151 0.48 -5.31 -14.56
C LEU A 151 0.33 -4.07 -13.70
N LEU A 152 0.98 -4.04 -12.54
CA LEU A 152 0.93 -2.89 -11.63
C LEU A 152 1.57 -1.64 -12.25
N LYS A 153 2.69 -1.77 -12.99
CA LYS A 153 3.28 -0.68 -13.79
C LYS A 153 2.31 -0.18 -14.86
N ALA A 154 1.64 -1.09 -15.55
CA ALA A 154 0.68 -0.74 -16.59
C ALA A 154 -0.51 0.03 -15.99
N GLU A 155 -1.00 -0.39 -14.84
CA GLU A 155 -2.06 0.31 -14.11
C GLU A 155 -1.61 1.69 -13.60
N ALA A 156 -0.42 1.80 -13.00
CA ALA A 156 0.12 3.08 -12.55
C ALA A 156 0.22 4.08 -13.73
N ASN A 157 0.73 3.63 -14.87
CA ASN A 157 0.77 4.43 -16.10
C ASN A 157 -0.63 4.82 -16.60
N ARG A 158 -1.62 3.93 -16.50
CA ARG A 158 -3.01 4.27 -16.86
C ARG A 158 -3.57 5.34 -15.92
N HIS A 159 -3.33 5.21 -14.62
CA HIS A 159 -3.82 6.14 -13.61
C HIS A 159 -3.19 7.53 -13.77
N LEU A 160 -1.90 7.58 -14.13
CA LEU A 160 -1.19 8.80 -14.51
C LEU A 160 -1.60 9.39 -15.88
N GLY A 161 -2.50 8.74 -16.63
CA GLY A 161 -2.90 9.17 -17.97
C GLY A 161 -1.87 8.89 -19.07
N ARG A 162 -0.79 8.16 -18.76
CA ARG A 162 0.27 7.72 -19.69
C ARG A 162 -0.18 6.50 -20.50
N PHE A 163 -1.31 6.63 -21.21
CA PHE A 163 -1.97 5.49 -21.87
C PHE A 163 -1.11 4.77 -22.91
N ALA A 164 -0.26 5.50 -23.64
CA ALA A 164 0.65 4.89 -24.61
C ALA A 164 1.62 3.90 -23.93
N ARG A 165 2.19 4.30 -22.79
CA ARG A 165 3.10 3.47 -21.99
C ARG A 165 2.38 2.28 -21.35
N CYS A 166 1.18 2.51 -20.80
CA CYS A 166 0.31 1.43 -20.34
C CYS A 166 0.09 0.36 -21.43
N LEU A 167 -0.31 0.79 -22.64
CA LEU A 167 -0.58 -0.12 -23.76
C LEU A 167 0.67 -0.86 -24.27
N GLU A 168 1.86 -0.26 -24.13
CA GLU A 168 3.14 -0.91 -24.42
C GLU A 168 3.43 -2.03 -23.43
N LEU A 169 3.32 -1.75 -22.12
CA LEU A 169 3.53 -2.74 -21.06
C LEU A 169 2.57 -3.93 -21.19
N LEU A 170 1.32 -3.69 -21.59
CA LEU A 170 0.31 -4.73 -21.83
C LEU A 170 0.55 -5.60 -23.08
N LYS A 171 1.67 -5.40 -23.78
CA LYS A 171 2.15 -6.28 -24.87
C LYS A 171 3.34 -7.14 -24.43
N SER A 172 3.83 -6.99 -23.21
CA SER A 172 4.95 -7.78 -22.69
C SER A 172 4.64 -9.28 -22.71
N ASP A 173 5.62 -10.08 -23.13
CA ASP A 173 5.52 -11.55 -23.14
C ASP A 173 5.45 -12.14 -21.71
N GLU A 174 5.92 -11.38 -20.70
CA GLU A 174 5.82 -11.74 -19.28
C GLU A 174 4.36 -11.93 -18.85
N LEU A 175 3.43 -11.23 -19.49
CA LEU A 175 2.00 -11.30 -19.18
C LEU A 175 1.29 -12.55 -19.73
N SER A 176 2.01 -13.44 -20.41
CA SER A 176 1.45 -14.66 -21.01
C SER A 176 0.77 -15.60 -20.00
N ARG A 177 1.13 -15.51 -18.71
CA ARG A 177 0.57 -16.32 -17.61
C ARG A 177 -0.50 -15.60 -16.78
N CYS A 178 -0.74 -14.32 -17.04
CA CYS A 178 -1.70 -13.51 -16.30
C CYS A 178 -3.14 -13.70 -16.81
N ASP A 179 -4.12 -13.21 -16.04
CA ASP A 179 -5.53 -13.25 -16.46
C ASP A 179 -5.77 -12.37 -17.71
N ILE A 180 -6.05 -13.04 -18.83
CA ILE A 180 -6.35 -12.42 -20.11
C ILE A 180 -7.58 -11.51 -20.03
N LYS A 181 -8.57 -11.82 -19.18
CA LYS A 181 -9.76 -10.96 -19.00
C LYS A 181 -9.37 -9.63 -18.37
N PHE A 182 -8.59 -9.66 -17.29
CA PHE A 182 -8.06 -8.46 -16.65
C PHE A 182 -7.27 -7.60 -17.65
N ILE A 183 -6.32 -8.19 -18.39
CA ILE A 183 -5.52 -7.47 -19.41
C ILE A 183 -6.41 -6.83 -20.47
N LYS A 184 -7.45 -7.53 -20.96
CA LYS A 184 -8.39 -6.99 -21.95
C LYS A 184 -9.19 -5.81 -21.39
N THR A 185 -9.65 -5.91 -20.14
CA THR A 185 -10.37 -4.83 -19.46
C THR A 185 -9.48 -3.61 -19.28
N LEU A 186 -8.26 -3.81 -18.79
CA LEU A 186 -7.28 -2.75 -18.57
C LEU A 186 -6.93 -2.03 -19.88
N ARG A 187 -6.68 -2.79 -20.96
CA ARG A 187 -6.46 -2.25 -22.31
C ARG A 187 -7.64 -1.43 -22.80
N LYS A 188 -8.87 -1.94 -22.63
CA LYS A 188 -10.11 -1.23 -23.03
C LYS A 188 -10.27 0.09 -22.27
N LYS A 189 -9.97 0.12 -20.97
CA LYS A 189 -10.02 1.33 -20.14
C LYS A 189 -8.97 2.35 -20.58
N ALA A 190 -7.74 1.92 -20.82
CA ALA A 190 -6.66 2.77 -21.32
C ALA A 190 -6.98 3.38 -22.69
N THR A 191 -7.51 2.59 -23.65
CA THR A 191 -7.91 3.11 -24.98
C THR A 191 -9.04 4.15 -24.90
N LYS A 192 -9.87 4.11 -23.86
CA LYS A 192 -10.92 5.10 -23.60
C LYS A 192 -10.44 6.32 -22.82
N GLY A 193 -9.16 6.37 -22.45
CA GLY A 193 -8.61 7.45 -21.63
C GLY A 193 -9.14 7.47 -20.19
N ASN A 194 -9.61 6.34 -19.65
CA ASN A 194 -10.09 6.27 -18.27
C ASN A 194 -8.89 6.07 -17.33
N THR A 195 -8.75 6.96 -16.33
CA THR A 195 -7.72 6.93 -15.29
C THR A 195 -8.17 6.33 -13.97
N GLU A 196 -9.47 6.09 -13.78
CA GLU A 196 -10.05 5.60 -12.52
C GLU A 196 -9.73 4.13 -12.30
N VAL A 197 -9.33 3.77 -11.08
CA VAL A 197 -9.21 2.38 -10.63
C VAL A 197 -10.58 1.70 -10.68
N PHE A 198 -10.61 0.40 -10.98
CA PHE A 198 -11.86 -0.35 -11.15
C PHE A 198 -11.80 -1.72 -10.47
N GLU A 199 -12.98 -2.23 -10.09
CA GLU A 199 -13.15 -3.56 -9.53
C GLU A 199 -12.90 -4.64 -10.59
N THR A 200 -12.18 -5.71 -10.23
CA THR A 200 -11.70 -6.77 -11.13
C THR A 200 -12.47 -8.06 -11.03
#